data_AF-A0A956QLP7-F1
#
_entry.id   AF-A0A956QLP7-F1
#
_cell.length_a   1.000
_cell.length_b   1.000
_cell.length_c   1.000
_cell.angle_alpha   90.00
_cell.angle_beta   90.00
_cell.angle_gamma   90.00
#
_symmetry.space_group_name_H-M   'P 1'
#
loop_
_entity.id
_entity.type
_entity.pdbx_description
1 polymer ?
#
loop_
_entity_poly.entity_id
_entity_poly.type
_entity_poly.pdbx_seq_one_letter_code
_entity_poly.pdbx_strand_id
1 'polypeptide(L)'
;MVSTLTSTNPAEILKDNLEHTIFSWSKQSGLSPLNVASAKGVYLHTRDGRKILDFSSQLMNVNIGHGHPKVAEAVAKQMAEVSYVHPGMITEARGKLGKSLAEITPGDLNRTFFTNGGTEAVEHAMKLARLYTGRHKIITLYQSYHGATYGALTAGGDPRGLPHDSQGVPNIIHVENPYFYRCPWNSKTPEECTENALAHLERVVKFEGPQYIAAIMMEGESGSSGCIKYPPGYWKGVKKIADEYGILTICDEVMSGFGRTGKWFGIDHHGVVPDIMCMAKGLTAGYIPLGGIIVREEIIKHFDDKPLPIGLTYSAHAVACAAGNAVL
;
A
#
# COMPACT_ATOMS: atom_id res chain seq x y z
N MET A 1 35.84 10.07 8.23
CA MET A 1 36.54 9.93 6.94
C MET A 1 35.60 9.23 5.98
N VAL A 2 34.96 10.00 5.09
CA VAL A 2 34.06 9.46 4.07
C VAL A 2 34.96 8.86 2.99
N SER A 3 34.94 7.53 2.88
CA SER A 3 35.57 6.79 1.79
C SER A 3 35.16 7.44 0.47
N THR A 4 36.14 7.90 -0.29
CA THR A 4 35.99 8.30 -1.69
C THR A 4 35.23 7.21 -2.42
N LEU A 5 33.99 7.50 -2.81
CA LEU A 5 33.30 6.74 -3.84
C LEU A 5 34.25 6.75 -5.03
N THR A 6 34.88 5.60 -5.32
CA THR A 6 35.59 5.39 -6.58
C THR A 6 34.71 5.92 -7.68
N SER A 7 35.20 6.89 -8.46
CA SER A 7 34.40 7.54 -9.49
C SER A 7 34.10 6.52 -10.60
N THR A 8 33.07 5.71 -10.41
CA THR A 8 32.64 4.74 -11.41
C THR A 8 32.24 5.50 -12.67
N ASN A 9 32.73 5.06 -13.81
CA ASN A 9 32.45 5.68 -15.10
C ASN A 9 30.93 5.68 -15.36
N PRO A 10 30.28 6.85 -15.59
CA PRO A 10 28.84 6.91 -15.82
C PRO A 10 28.35 6.04 -17.00
N ALA A 11 29.19 5.85 -18.02
CA ALA A 11 28.88 4.99 -19.16
C ALA A 11 28.87 3.50 -18.78
N GLU A 12 29.79 3.09 -17.90
CA GLU A 12 29.87 1.72 -17.38
C GLU A 12 28.65 1.43 -16.49
N ILE A 13 28.28 2.36 -15.60
CA ILE A 13 27.05 2.23 -14.79
C ILE A 13 25.83 2.01 -15.68
N LEU A 14 25.69 2.81 -16.74
CA LEU A 14 24.56 2.68 -17.66
C LEU A 14 24.58 1.33 -18.37
N LYS A 15 25.75 0.93 -18.89
CA LYS A 15 25.93 -0.36 -19.56
C LYS A 15 25.55 -1.52 -18.64
N ASP A 16 26.09 -1.56 -17.42
CA ASP A 16 25.82 -2.63 -16.46
C ASP A 16 24.34 -2.74 -16.14
N ASN A 17 23.64 -1.61 -15.96
CA ASN A 17 22.20 -1.63 -15.71
C ASN A 17 21.41 -2.15 -16.92
N LEU A 18 21.78 -1.77 -18.14
CA LEU A 18 21.10 -2.23 -19.36
C LEU A 18 21.39 -3.70 -19.70
N GLU A 19 22.60 -4.19 -19.41
CA GLU A 19 23.03 -5.54 -19.76
C GLU A 19 22.73 -6.59 -18.68
N HIS A 20 22.64 -6.17 -17.41
CA HIS A 20 22.57 -7.11 -16.28
C HIS A 20 21.33 -6.95 -15.39
N THR A 21 20.43 -6.02 -15.72
CA THR A 21 19.17 -5.83 -14.96
C THR A 21 17.97 -5.72 -15.87
N ILE A 22 16.77 -5.82 -15.28
CA ILE A 22 15.48 -5.67 -15.98
C ILE A 22 14.79 -4.42 -15.44
N PHE A 23 14.28 -3.60 -16.34
CA PHE A 23 13.53 -2.40 -15.98
C PHE A 23 12.04 -2.70 -15.94
N SER A 24 11.43 -2.61 -14.76
CA SER A 24 9.98 -2.79 -14.61
C SER A 24 9.19 -1.74 -15.40
N TRP A 25 8.00 -2.13 -15.87
CA TRP A 25 7.05 -1.23 -16.56
C TRP A 25 7.64 -0.51 -17.79
N SER A 26 8.64 -1.13 -18.42
CA SER A 26 9.39 -0.53 -19.52
C SER A 26 9.66 -1.54 -20.62
N LYS A 27 9.84 -1.07 -21.85
CA LYS A 27 10.47 -1.87 -22.91
C LYS A 27 11.93 -2.09 -22.52
N GLN A 28 12.49 -3.27 -22.79
CA GLN A 28 13.89 -3.55 -22.42
C GLN A 28 14.91 -3.01 -23.42
N SER A 29 14.50 -2.76 -24.67
CA SER A 29 15.35 -2.16 -25.70
C SER A 29 15.10 -0.65 -25.83
N GLY A 30 16.14 0.09 -26.22
CA GLY A 30 16.05 1.53 -26.48
C GLY A 30 15.86 2.40 -25.22
N LEU A 31 16.16 1.85 -24.05
CA LEU A 31 16.07 2.58 -22.78
C LEU A 31 17.16 3.66 -22.66
N SER A 32 16.79 4.79 -22.07
CA SER A 32 17.70 5.88 -21.70
C SER A 32 17.41 6.34 -20.27
N PRO A 33 17.73 5.52 -19.25
CA PRO A 33 17.42 5.83 -17.85
C PRO A 33 18.27 7.00 -17.32
N LEU A 34 17.70 7.75 -16.36
CA LEU A 34 18.42 8.81 -15.67
C LEU A 34 19.45 8.22 -14.68
N ASN A 35 20.72 8.58 -14.84
CA ASN A 35 21.77 8.17 -13.92
C ASN A 35 21.83 9.13 -12.70
N VAL A 36 21.08 8.81 -11.65
CA VAL A 36 21.01 9.61 -10.41
C VAL A 36 22.25 9.35 -9.54
N ALA A 37 22.93 10.42 -9.12
CA ALA A 37 24.13 10.38 -8.30
C ALA A 37 23.82 10.59 -6.80
N SER A 38 22.90 11.50 -6.50
CA SER A 38 22.48 11.82 -5.13
C SER A 38 21.10 12.46 -5.12
N ALA A 39 20.49 12.56 -3.94
CA ALA A 39 19.21 13.22 -3.74
C ALA A 39 19.15 13.89 -2.36
N LYS A 40 18.49 15.05 -2.26
CA LYS A 40 18.27 15.78 -1.00
C LYS A 40 16.97 16.56 -1.04
N GLY A 41 16.13 16.41 -0.02
CA GLY A 41 14.80 17.02 0.01
C GLY A 41 13.99 16.56 -1.20
N VAL A 42 13.55 17.50 -2.03
CA VAL A 42 12.76 17.26 -3.25
C VAL A 42 13.60 17.24 -4.53
N TYR A 43 14.93 17.23 -4.43
CA TYR A 43 15.81 17.30 -5.59
C TYR A 43 16.62 16.03 -5.80
N LEU A 44 16.69 15.60 -7.07
CA LEU A 44 17.65 14.61 -7.56
C LEU A 44 18.80 15.34 -8.27
N HIS A 45 20.00 14.80 -8.14
CA HIS A 45 21.19 15.26 -8.83
C HIS A 45 21.74 14.10 -9.66
N THR A 46 21.75 14.26 -10.98
CA THR A 46 22.25 13.24 -11.92
C THR A 46 23.76 13.36 -12.11
N ARG A 47 24.41 12.28 -12.57
CA ARG A 47 25.86 12.24 -12.83
C ARG A 47 26.29 13.14 -13.99
N ASP A 48 25.38 13.50 -14.89
CA ASP A 48 25.61 14.46 -15.98
C ASP A 48 25.42 15.93 -15.52
N GLY A 49 25.24 16.17 -14.22
CA GLY A 49 25.20 17.52 -13.63
C GLY A 49 23.81 18.17 -13.59
N ARG A 50 22.75 17.49 -14.02
CA ARG A 50 21.38 18.05 -13.92
C ARG A 50 20.86 17.97 -12.49
N LYS A 51 20.17 19.03 -12.07
CA LYS A 51 19.36 19.08 -10.85
C LYS A 51 17.89 18.99 -11.25
N ILE A 52 17.18 17.98 -10.77
CA ILE A 52 15.80 17.69 -11.13
C ILE A 52 14.92 17.87 -9.89
N LEU A 53 13.89 18.72 -9.99
CA LEU A 53 12.83 18.79 -8.99
C LEU A 53 11.94 17.56 -9.15
N ASP A 54 11.90 16.70 -8.13
CA ASP A 54 10.99 15.57 -8.07
C ASP A 54 9.62 16.03 -7.53
N PHE A 55 8.73 16.36 -8.46
CA PHE A 55 7.36 16.76 -8.14
C PHE A 55 6.42 15.56 -7.90
N SER A 56 6.92 14.32 -8.06
CA SER A 56 6.13 13.09 -7.87
C SER A 56 6.39 12.43 -6.52
N SER A 57 7.46 12.83 -5.80
CA SER A 57 7.99 12.07 -4.65
C SER A 57 8.28 10.61 -5.03
N GLN A 58 8.93 10.42 -6.18
CA GLN A 58 9.12 9.14 -6.87
C GLN A 58 7.78 8.46 -7.16
N LEU A 59 7.53 7.27 -6.58
CA LEU A 59 6.26 6.55 -6.71
C LEU A 59 5.32 6.93 -5.55
N MET A 60 5.19 8.24 -5.31
CA MET A 60 4.43 8.86 -4.22
C MET A 60 4.81 8.27 -2.85
N ASN A 61 6.09 7.98 -2.64
CA ASN A 61 6.59 7.31 -1.43
C ASN A 61 7.61 8.12 -0.64
N VAL A 62 8.28 9.12 -1.21
CA VAL A 62 9.31 9.90 -0.50
C VAL A 62 8.68 11.08 0.26
N ASN A 63 7.79 10.78 1.21
CA ASN A 63 6.91 11.77 1.86
C ASN A 63 7.69 12.88 2.62
N ILE A 64 8.81 12.55 3.26
CA ILE A 64 9.64 13.50 4.03
C ILE A 64 10.85 14.03 3.25
N GLY A 65 10.94 13.74 1.96
CA GLY A 65 12.11 14.05 1.12
C GLY A 65 13.31 13.12 1.34
N HIS A 66 14.30 13.26 0.45
CA HIS A 66 15.51 12.46 0.43
C HIS A 66 16.57 12.94 1.44
N GLY A 67 17.38 12.00 1.94
CA GLY A 67 18.61 12.30 2.70
C GLY A 67 18.41 12.87 4.11
N HIS A 68 17.31 12.50 4.78
CA HIS A 68 17.00 12.96 6.13
C HIS A 68 17.95 12.33 7.16
N PRO A 69 18.74 13.12 7.90
CA PRO A 69 19.84 12.61 8.72
C PRO A 69 19.36 11.70 9.85
N LYS A 70 18.20 12.00 10.47
CA LYS A 70 17.66 11.15 11.55
C LYS A 70 17.34 9.73 11.10
N VAL A 71 16.86 9.55 9.87
CA VAL A 71 16.52 8.22 9.34
C VAL A 71 17.80 7.45 9.03
N ALA A 72 18.78 8.11 8.41
CA ALA A 72 20.08 7.51 8.12
C ALA A 72 20.79 7.04 9.39
N GLU A 73 20.79 7.86 10.44
CA GLU A 73 21.37 7.52 11.74
C GLU A 73 20.65 6.35 12.41
N ALA A 74 19.31 6.37 12.44
CA ALA A 74 18.52 5.29 13.01
C ALA A 74 18.73 3.94 12.30
N VAL A 75 18.78 3.96 10.96
CA VAL A 75 19.05 2.79 10.13
C VAL A 75 20.47 2.26 10.38
N ALA A 76 21.48 3.13 10.37
CA ALA A 76 22.86 2.73 10.60
C ALA A 76 23.08 2.14 12.00
N LYS A 77 22.50 2.78 13.02
CA LYS A 77 22.54 2.30 14.40
C LYS A 77 21.88 0.92 14.53
N GLN A 78 20.65 0.78 14.04
CA GLN A 78 19.94 -0.49 14.12
C GLN A 78 20.68 -1.60 13.38
N MET A 79 21.26 -1.31 12.20
CA MET A 79 22.05 -2.28 11.43
C MET A 79 23.29 -2.78 12.20
N ALA A 80 23.96 -1.88 12.95
CA ALA A 80 25.12 -2.23 13.75
C ALA A 80 24.76 -3.04 15.01
N GLU A 81 23.59 -2.78 15.60
CA GLU A 81 23.11 -3.51 16.78
C GLU A 81 22.53 -4.87 16.42
N VAL A 82 21.53 -4.89 15.53
CA VAL A 82 20.84 -6.09 15.05
C VAL A 82 20.36 -5.84 13.62
N SER A 83 21.05 -6.44 12.65
CA SER A 83 20.67 -6.35 11.25
C SER A 83 19.36 -7.09 10.96
N TYR A 84 19.22 -8.33 11.43
CA TYR A 84 18.08 -9.20 11.18
C TYR A 84 17.88 -10.21 12.31
N VAL A 85 16.62 -10.54 12.60
CA VAL A 85 16.22 -11.66 13.48
C VAL A 85 15.03 -12.40 12.88
N HIS A 86 14.87 -13.67 13.26
CA HIS A 86 13.71 -14.48 12.91
C HIS A 86 12.39 -13.76 13.28
N PRO A 87 11.33 -13.78 12.43
CA PRO A 87 10.07 -13.06 12.71
C PRO A 87 9.34 -13.46 14.00
N GLY A 88 9.62 -14.63 14.58
CA GLY A 88 9.12 -15.02 15.90
C GLY A 88 9.84 -14.37 17.08
N MET A 89 10.97 -13.69 16.84
CA MET A 89 11.70 -12.94 17.84
C MET A 89 11.21 -11.48 17.92
N ILE A 90 11.55 -10.82 19.02
CA ILE A 90 11.15 -9.43 19.28
C ILE A 90 12.35 -8.49 19.20
N THR A 91 12.09 -7.25 18.79
CA THR A 91 13.05 -6.14 18.83
C THR A 91 12.34 -4.91 19.37
N GLU A 92 13.11 -4.00 19.98
CA GLU A 92 12.58 -2.72 20.45
C GLU A 92 11.97 -1.92 19.29
N ALA A 93 12.63 -1.88 18.14
CA ALA A 93 12.15 -1.20 16.95
C ALA A 93 10.79 -1.71 16.47
N ARG A 94 10.56 -3.03 16.47
CA ARG A 94 9.27 -3.65 16.11
C ARG A 94 8.17 -3.22 17.06
N GLY A 95 8.41 -3.32 18.37
CA GLY A 95 7.43 -2.97 19.40
C GLY A 95 7.04 -1.50 19.37
N LYS A 96 8.03 -0.60 19.25
CA LYS A 96 7.81 0.85 19.13
C LYS A 96 6.99 1.20 17.89
N LEU A 97 7.34 0.64 16.73
CA LEU A 97 6.62 0.97 15.50
C LEU A 97 5.18 0.48 15.55
N GLY A 98 4.95 -0.74 16.05
CA GLY A 98 3.58 -1.24 16.24
C GLY A 98 2.74 -0.34 17.14
N LYS A 99 3.31 0.15 18.25
CA LYS A 99 2.63 1.09 19.16
C LYS A 99 2.33 2.43 18.46
N SER A 100 3.31 3.03 17.79
CA SER A 100 3.12 4.30 17.09
C SER A 100 2.07 4.21 15.99
N LEU A 101 2.01 3.08 15.27
CA LEU A 101 0.97 2.85 14.27
C LEU A 101 -0.42 2.80 14.89
N ALA A 102 -0.60 2.04 15.99
CA ALA A 102 -1.88 1.98 16.70
C ALA A 102 -2.34 3.36 17.22
N GLU A 103 -1.41 4.25 17.59
CA GLU A 103 -1.73 5.60 18.06
C GLU A 103 -2.22 6.54 16.94
N ILE A 104 -1.74 6.37 15.70
CA ILE A 104 -2.08 7.27 14.58
C ILE A 104 -3.19 6.74 13.68
N THR A 105 -3.44 5.43 13.68
CA THR A 105 -4.49 4.81 12.85
C THR A 105 -5.89 5.07 13.43
N PRO A 106 -6.93 5.15 12.58
CA PRO A 106 -8.26 5.50 13.06
C PRO A 106 -8.88 4.40 13.93
N GLY A 107 -9.67 4.83 14.92
CA GLY A 107 -10.52 3.97 15.74
C GLY A 107 -9.74 3.00 16.63
N ASP A 108 -10.02 1.71 16.46
CA ASP A 108 -9.53 0.59 17.27
C ASP A 108 -8.61 -0.36 16.50
N LEU A 109 -8.02 0.11 15.39
CA LEU A 109 -6.93 -0.57 14.70
C LEU A 109 -5.69 -0.62 15.61
N ASN A 110 -5.21 -1.83 15.94
CA ASN A 110 -4.24 -1.98 17.02
C ASN A 110 -3.09 -2.97 16.71
N ARG A 111 -3.33 -4.01 15.92
CA ARG A 111 -2.36 -5.10 15.74
C ARG A 111 -1.77 -5.07 14.34
N THR A 112 -0.47 -4.79 14.25
CA THR A 112 0.24 -4.73 12.97
C THR A 112 0.95 -6.04 12.64
N PHE A 113 0.72 -6.56 11.43
CA PHE A 113 1.56 -7.55 10.77
C PHE A 113 2.40 -6.84 9.68
N PHE A 114 3.72 -6.88 9.81
CA PHE A 114 4.64 -6.19 8.89
C PHE A 114 4.99 -7.06 7.68
N THR A 115 5.00 -6.44 6.50
CA THR A 115 5.40 -7.01 5.21
C THR A 115 6.61 -6.27 4.64
N ASN A 116 7.11 -6.67 3.47
CA ASN A 116 8.26 -6.01 2.83
C ASN A 116 7.83 -4.86 1.90
N GLY A 117 6.52 -4.70 1.69
CA GLY A 117 5.95 -3.61 0.90
C GLY A 117 4.43 -3.70 0.76
N GLY A 118 3.86 -2.74 0.01
CA GLY A 118 2.41 -2.57 -0.09
C GLY A 118 1.70 -3.72 -0.81
N THR A 119 2.30 -4.23 -1.88
CA THR A 119 1.75 -5.38 -2.63
C THR A 119 1.60 -6.62 -1.75
N GLU A 120 2.59 -6.93 -0.91
CA GLU A 120 2.48 -8.03 0.05
C GLU A 120 1.49 -7.72 1.18
N ALA A 121 1.34 -6.46 1.58
CA ALA A 121 0.33 -6.06 2.56
C ALA A 121 -1.08 -6.36 2.04
N VAL A 122 -1.38 -6.01 0.78
CA VAL A 122 -2.65 -6.33 0.11
C VAL A 122 -2.87 -7.85 0.04
N GLU A 123 -1.87 -8.62 -0.39
CA GLU A 123 -1.95 -10.09 -0.42
C GLU A 123 -2.28 -10.67 0.96
N HIS A 124 -1.65 -10.15 2.02
CA HIS A 124 -1.88 -10.60 3.39
C HIS A 124 -3.22 -10.12 3.96
N ALA A 125 -3.69 -8.93 3.58
CA ALA A 125 -5.03 -8.45 3.94
C ALA A 125 -6.10 -9.38 3.37
N MET A 126 -6.03 -9.70 2.08
CA MET A 126 -6.98 -10.62 1.44
C MET A 126 -6.93 -12.02 2.07
N LYS A 127 -5.73 -12.55 2.33
CA LYS A 127 -5.58 -13.85 3.01
C LYS A 127 -6.18 -13.82 4.41
N LEU A 128 -5.87 -12.80 5.21
CA LEU A 128 -6.38 -12.68 6.58
C LEU A 128 -7.90 -12.54 6.60
N ALA A 129 -8.48 -11.72 5.72
CA ALA A 129 -9.93 -11.58 5.61
C ALA A 129 -10.61 -12.93 5.31
N ARG A 130 -10.06 -13.70 4.35
CA ARG A 130 -10.55 -15.03 4.00
C ARG A 130 -10.43 -16.02 5.17
N LEU A 131 -9.29 -16.04 5.85
CA LEU A 131 -9.03 -16.93 6.99
C LEU A 131 -9.91 -16.63 8.19
N TYR A 132 -10.13 -15.35 8.51
CA TYR A 132 -10.97 -14.92 9.63
C TYR A 132 -12.44 -15.21 9.39
N THR A 133 -12.95 -14.88 8.19
CA THR A 133 -14.37 -15.01 7.88
C THR A 133 -14.78 -16.42 7.45
N GLY A 134 -13.84 -17.24 6.98
CA GLY A 134 -14.14 -18.50 6.28
C GLY A 134 -14.76 -18.31 4.89
N ARG A 135 -14.81 -17.08 4.39
CA ARG A 135 -15.38 -16.69 3.09
C ARG A 135 -14.25 -16.48 2.07
N HIS A 136 -14.54 -16.47 0.76
CA HIS A 136 -13.49 -16.54 -0.26
C HIS A 136 -13.49 -15.39 -1.28
N LYS A 137 -14.60 -14.70 -1.47
CA LYS A 137 -14.71 -13.60 -2.44
C LYS A 137 -14.22 -12.28 -1.86
N ILE A 138 -13.53 -11.49 -2.69
CA ILE A 138 -13.13 -10.12 -2.38
C ILE A 138 -13.73 -9.23 -3.45
N ILE A 139 -14.48 -8.20 -3.03
CA ILE A 139 -15.00 -7.17 -3.95
C ILE A 139 -14.01 -6.01 -3.99
N THR A 140 -13.69 -5.51 -5.18
CA THR A 140 -12.82 -4.34 -5.41
C THR A 140 -13.44 -3.44 -6.49
N LEU A 141 -12.75 -2.37 -6.89
CA LEU A 141 -13.23 -1.43 -7.91
C LEU A 141 -12.49 -1.61 -9.24
N TYR A 142 -13.19 -1.43 -10.37
CA TYR A 142 -12.52 -1.09 -11.62
C TYR A 142 -11.67 0.19 -11.46
N GLN A 143 -10.57 0.31 -12.20
CA GLN A 143 -9.63 1.43 -12.08
C GLN A 143 -9.07 1.62 -10.66
N SER A 144 -8.90 0.54 -9.89
CA SER A 144 -8.13 0.54 -8.64
C SER A 144 -6.72 -0.02 -8.87
N TYR A 145 -5.75 0.38 -8.04
CA TYR A 145 -4.40 -0.19 -8.07
C TYR A 145 -3.98 -0.69 -6.69
N HIS A 146 -3.77 -2.00 -6.58
CA HIS A 146 -3.40 -2.65 -5.31
C HIS A 146 -2.03 -3.35 -5.34
N GLY A 147 -1.32 -3.33 -6.47
CA GLY A 147 0.02 -3.90 -6.60
C GLY A 147 0.25 -4.67 -7.89
N ALA A 148 1.30 -5.48 -7.91
CA ALA A 148 1.78 -6.15 -9.12
C ALA A 148 2.12 -7.65 -8.96
N THR A 149 1.98 -8.24 -7.76
CA THR A 149 1.97 -9.71 -7.62
C THR A 149 0.64 -10.26 -8.11
N TYR A 150 0.55 -11.57 -8.38
CA TYR A 150 -0.66 -12.16 -8.97
C TYR A 150 -1.95 -11.78 -8.22
N GLY A 151 -2.00 -11.92 -6.90
CA GLY A 151 -3.21 -11.58 -6.14
C GLY A 151 -3.50 -10.09 -6.14
N ALA A 152 -2.50 -9.27 -5.82
CA ALA A 152 -2.66 -7.82 -5.76
C ALA A 152 -2.98 -7.18 -7.12
N LEU A 153 -2.40 -7.70 -8.20
CA LEU A 153 -2.66 -7.25 -9.56
C LEU A 153 -4.08 -7.60 -9.98
N THR A 154 -4.54 -8.83 -9.73
CA THR A 154 -5.93 -9.23 -10.02
C THR A 154 -6.93 -8.46 -9.17
N ALA A 155 -6.58 -8.17 -7.92
CA ALA A 155 -7.41 -7.34 -7.05
C ALA A 155 -7.53 -5.90 -7.57
N GLY A 156 -6.49 -5.37 -8.21
CA GLY A 156 -6.58 -4.13 -8.96
C GLY A 156 -7.57 -4.23 -10.12
N GLY A 157 -8.18 -3.10 -10.47
CA GLY A 157 -9.07 -2.97 -11.63
C GLY A 157 -8.47 -2.16 -12.77
N ASP A 158 -7.17 -1.91 -12.73
CA ASP A 158 -6.46 -1.05 -13.68
C ASP A 158 -6.16 -1.80 -15.01
N PRO A 159 -6.47 -1.20 -16.18
CA PRO A 159 -6.22 -1.83 -17.49
C PRO A 159 -4.77 -2.22 -17.77
N ARG A 160 -3.78 -1.67 -17.03
CA ARG A 160 -2.38 -2.12 -17.10
C ARG A 160 -2.20 -3.59 -16.71
N GLY A 161 -3.17 -4.17 -16.00
CA GLY A 161 -3.20 -5.59 -15.64
C GLY A 161 -3.62 -6.52 -16.79
N LEU A 162 -4.29 -6.02 -17.84
CA LEU A 162 -4.86 -6.85 -18.91
C LEU A 162 -3.86 -7.81 -19.58
N PRO A 163 -2.58 -7.46 -19.82
CA PRO A 163 -1.62 -8.42 -20.38
C PRO A 163 -1.34 -9.66 -19.49
N HIS A 164 -1.76 -9.63 -18.22
CA HIS A 164 -1.51 -10.69 -17.24
C HIS A 164 -2.79 -11.29 -16.66
N ASP A 165 -3.98 -10.81 -17.06
CA ASP A 165 -5.26 -11.15 -16.41
C ASP A 165 -5.62 -12.64 -16.49
N SER A 166 -5.20 -13.32 -17.57
CA SER A 166 -5.30 -14.77 -17.74
C SER A 166 -4.56 -15.59 -16.67
N GLN A 167 -3.64 -14.98 -15.92
CA GLN A 167 -2.90 -15.58 -14.81
C GLN A 167 -3.43 -15.13 -13.43
N GLY A 168 -4.57 -14.45 -13.40
CA GLY A 168 -5.11 -13.86 -12.18
C GLY A 168 -5.57 -14.88 -11.14
N VAL A 169 -5.61 -14.45 -9.88
CA VAL A 169 -6.15 -15.28 -8.80
C VAL A 169 -7.68 -15.30 -8.85
N PRO A 170 -8.34 -16.42 -8.50
CA PRO A 170 -9.80 -16.50 -8.53
C PRO A 170 -10.44 -15.67 -7.40
N ASN A 171 -11.75 -15.47 -7.52
CA ASN A 171 -12.62 -14.89 -6.50
C ASN A 171 -12.32 -13.42 -6.15
N ILE A 172 -11.95 -12.65 -7.17
CA ILE A 172 -11.97 -11.20 -7.16
C ILE A 172 -13.14 -10.74 -8.02
N ILE A 173 -13.96 -9.84 -7.49
CA ILE A 173 -15.11 -9.26 -8.19
C ILE A 173 -14.91 -7.75 -8.25
N HIS A 174 -14.91 -7.19 -9.45
CA HIS A 174 -14.81 -5.74 -9.64
C HIS A 174 -16.20 -5.14 -9.80
N VAL A 175 -16.46 -4.06 -9.07
CA VAL A 175 -17.62 -3.19 -9.29
C VAL A 175 -17.21 -1.86 -9.89
N GLU A 176 -18.16 -1.13 -10.44
CA GLU A 176 -17.92 0.20 -11.02
C GLU A 176 -17.38 1.19 -9.97
N ASN A 177 -16.40 1.99 -10.39
CA ASN A 177 -15.78 3.01 -9.56
C ASN A 177 -16.56 4.33 -9.71
N PRO A 178 -16.98 4.98 -8.60
CA PRO A 178 -17.82 6.17 -8.65
C PRO A 178 -17.04 7.44 -9.00
N TYR A 179 -16.34 7.44 -10.13
CA TYR A 179 -15.61 8.62 -10.59
C TYR A 179 -16.60 9.67 -11.11
N PHE A 180 -17.03 10.62 -10.28
CA PHE A 180 -18.11 11.56 -10.61
C PHE A 180 -17.92 12.29 -11.95
N TYR A 181 -16.70 12.74 -12.27
CA TYR A 181 -16.40 13.43 -13.54
C TYR A 181 -16.71 12.56 -14.78
N ARG A 182 -16.64 11.23 -14.64
CA ARG A 182 -17.02 10.25 -15.66
C ARG A 182 -17.98 9.21 -15.08
N CYS A 183 -18.99 9.66 -14.32
CA CYS A 183 -19.85 8.78 -13.55
C CYS A 183 -20.52 7.74 -14.49
N PRO A 184 -20.35 6.42 -14.27
CA PRO A 184 -20.88 5.38 -15.17
C PRO A 184 -22.40 5.43 -15.34
N TRP A 185 -23.10 6.03 -14.37
CA TRP A 185 -24.56 6.14 -14.34
C TRP A 185 -25.10 7.47 -14.90
N ASN A 186 -24.24 8.32 -15.50
CA ASN A 186 -24.63 9.62 -16.06
C ASN A 186 -25.26 10.59 -15.04
N SER A 187 -24.92 10.42 -13.75
CA SER A 187 -25.41 11.22 -12.64
C SER A 187 -25.06 12.70 -12.80
N LYS A 188 -25.94 13.58 -12.31
CA LYS A 188 -25.82 15.04 -12.42
C LYS A 188 -25.18 15.68 -11.20
N THR A 189 -25.20 15.00 -10.05
CA THR A 189 -24.56 15.46 -8.82
C THR A 189 -23.65 14.38 -8.22
N PRO A 190 -22.65 14.76 -7.39
CA PRO A 190 -21.85 13.80 -6.64
C PRO A 190 -22.70 12.87 -5.77
N GLU A 191 -23.76 13.39 -5.15
CA GLU A 191 -24.67 12.65 -4.29
C GLU A 191 -25.42 11.57 -5.08
N GLU A 192 -25.95 11.92 -6.26
CA GLU A 192 -26.60 10.95 -7.15
C GLU A 192 -25.61 9.88 -7.64
N CYS A 193 -24.35 10.25 -7.88
CA CYS A 193 -23.31 9.28 -8.25
C CYS A 193 -23.00 8.34 -7.06
N THR A 194 -22.94 8.85 -5.83
CA THR A 194 -22.82 8.03 -4.61
C THR A 194 -23.97 7.05 -4.47
N GLU A 195 -25.23 7.52 -4.58
CA GLU A 195 -26.43 6.68 -4.45
C GLU A 195 -26.44 5.54 -5.48
N ASN A 196 -26.19 5.86 -6.75
CA ASN A 196 -26.13 4.85 -7.82
C ASN A 196 -25.00 3.84 -7.61
N ALA A 197 -23.84 4.29 -7.15
CA ALA A 197 -22.70 3.43 -6.87
C ALA A 197 -22.96 2.46 -5.73
N LEU A 198 -23.59 2.93 -4.65
CA LEU A 198 -23.96 2.09 -3.52
C LEU A 198 -25.06 1.09 -3.90
N ALA A 199 -26.05 1.52 -4.69
CA ALA A 199 -27.08 0.63 -5.22
C ALA A 199 -26.50 -0.45 -6.15
N HIS A 200 -25.48 -0.10 -6.94
CA HIS A 200 -24.75 -1.05 -7.78
C HIS A 200 -23.94 -2.04 -6.92
N LEU A 201 -23.15 -1.55 -5.96
CA LEU A 201 -22.37 -2.40 -5.04
C LEU A 201 -23.27 -3.38 -4.29
N GLU A 202 -24.34 -2.91 -3.68
CA GLU A 202 -25.25 -3.76 -2.90
C GLU A 202 -25.92 -4.82 -3.77
N ARG A 203 -26.28 -4.46 -5.02
CA ARG A 203 -26.81 -5.42 -5.99
C ARG A 203 -25.79 -6.52 -6.29
N VAL A 204 -24.52 -6.18 -6.50
CA VAL A 204 -23.45 -7.17 -6.74
C VAL A 204 -23.22 -8.03 -5.50
N VAL A 205 -23.20 -7.44 -4.29
CA VAL A 205 -23.12 -8.19 -3.03
C VAL A 205 -24.22 -9.25 -2.95
N LYS A 206 -25.47 -8.90 -3.30
CA LYS A 206 -26.60 -9.83 -3.33
C LYS A 206 -26.45 -10.93 -4.38
N PHE A 207 -25.98 -10.61 -5.58
CA PHE A 207 -25.76 -11.61 -6.64
C PHE A 207 -24.61 -12.57 -6.34
N GLU A 208 -23.53 -12.08 -5.75
CA GLU A 208 -22.37 -12.90 -5.40
C GLU A 208 -22.61 -13.75 -4.15
N GLY A 209 -23.65 -13.45 -3.37
CA GLY A 209 -23.99 -14.11 -2.12
C GLY A 209 -23.16 -13.56 -0.96
N PRO A 210 -23.75 -12.75 -0.05
CA PRO A 210 -23.02 -12.10 1.05
C PRO A 210 -22.26 -13.08 1.95
N GLN A 211 -22.80 -14.28 2.15
CA GLN A 211 -22.17 -15.36 2.93
C GLN A 211 -20.87 -15.90 2.33
N TYR A 212 -20.53 -15.55 1.09
CA TYR A 212 -19.29 -15.96 0.41
C TYR A 212 -18.28 -14.82 0.25
N ILE A 213 -18.64 -13.60 0.64
CA ILE A 213 -17.78 -12.40 0.52
C ILE A 213 -17.05 -12.15 1.83
N ALA A 214 -15.72 -12.27 1.79
CA ALA A 214 -14.84 -12.02 2.93
C ALA A 214 -14.63 -10.53 3.17
N ALA A 215 -14.39 -9.75 2.12
CA ALA A 215 -14.16 -8.33 2.25
C ALA A 215 -14.56 -7.50 1.01
N ILE A 216 -14.82 -6.22 1.23
CA ILE A 216 -14.80 -5.15 0.23
C ILE A 216 -13.49 -4.37 0.42
N MET A 217 -12.68 -4.27 -0.63
CA MET A 217 -11.37 -3.62 -0.62
C MET A 217 -11.37 -2.39 -1.53
N MET A 218 -10.91 -1.27 -1.00
CA MET A 218 -10.80 0.01 -1.72
C MET A 218 -9.59 0.81 -1.23
N GLU A 219 -9.04 1.67 -2.09
CA GLU A 219 -8.03 2.65 -1.69
C GLU A 219 -8.64 3.68 -0.73
N GLY A 220 -7.89 4.17 0.27
CA GLY A 220 -8.38 5.26 1.13
C GLY A 220 -8.71 6.51 0.30
N GLU A 221 -7.76 6.89 -0.57
CA GLU A 221 -7.96 7.78 -1.70
C GLU A 221 -7.26 7.17 -2.92
N SER A 222 -7.92 7.16 -4.08
CA SER A 222 -7.31 6.55 -5.27
C SER A 222 -6.04 7.28 -5.68
N GLY A 223 -5.04 6.51 -6.10
CA GLY A 223 -3.74 7.02 -6.52
C GLY A 223 -3.45 6.78 -8.00
N SER A 224 -2.89 5.61 -8.30
CA SER A 224 -2.25 5.33 -9.59
C SER A 224 -3.18 5.38 -10.80
N SER A 225 -4.48 5.17 -10.60
CA SER A 225 -5.48 5.15 -11.68
C SER A 225 -6.03 6.53 -12.03
N GLY A 226 -5.45 7.60 -11.45
CA GLY A 226 -5.72 8.99 -11.85
C GLY A 226 -6.18 9.90 -10.73
N CYS A 227 -5.78 9.62 -9.48
CA CYS A 227 -6.18 10.40 -8.31
C CYS A 227 -7.71 10.58 -8.19
N ILE A 228 -8.46 9.50 -8.49
CA ILE A 228 -9.93 9.51 -8.53
C ILE A 228 -10.48 9.79 -7.12
N LYS A 229 -11.20 10.90 -6.98
CA LYS A 229 -11.87 11.26 -5.73
C LYS A 229 -13.19 10.53 -5.58
N TYR A 230 -13.37 9.88 -4.45
CA TYR A 230 -14.67 9.32 -4.09
C TYR A 230 -15.68 10.46 -3.84
N PRO A 231 -16.92 10.32 -4.32
CA PRO A 231 -17.95 11.30 -4.05
C PRO A 231 -18.33 11.25 -2.56
N PRO A 232 -18.85 12.37 -2.01
CA PRO A 232 -19.18 12.46 -0.59
C PRO A 232 -20.08 11.31 -0.13
N GLY A 233 -19.75 10.73 1.02
CA GLY A 233 -20.53 9.67 1.65
C GLY A 233 -20.31 8.26 1.10
N TYR A 234 -19.58 8.08 -0.01
CA TYR A 234 -19.39 6.75 -0.62
C TYR A 234 -18.74 5.74 0.33
N TRP A 235 -17.58 6.06 0.92
CA TRP A 235 -16.91 5.18 1.89
C TRP A 235 -17.80 4.84 3.11
N LYS A 236 -18.60 5.79 3.60
CA LYS A 236 -19.56 5.54 4.69
C LYS A 236 -20.65 4.57 4.28
N GLY A 237 -21.17 4.71 3.06
CA GLY A 237 -22.16 3.79 2.49
C GLY A 237 -21.59 2.39 2.29
N VAL A 238 -20.35 2.27 1.80
CA VAL A 238 -19.63 1.00 1.66
C VAL A 238 -19.50 0.31 3.01
N LYS A 239 -19.05 1.04 4.05
CA LYS A 239 -18.94 0.47 5.41
C LYS A 239 -20.30 0.01 5.94
N LYS A 240 -21.37 0.80 5.74
CA LYS A 240 -22.73 0.40 6.12
C LYS A 240 -23.18 -0.90 5.44
N ILE A 241 -22.94 -1.04 4.14
CA ILE A 241 -23.26 -2.27 3.40
C ILE A 241 -22.44 -3.44 3.95
N ALA A 242 -21.13 -3.25 4.16
CA ALA A 242 -20.27 -4.27 4.73
C ALA A 242 -20.78 -4.75 6.11
N ASP A 243 -21.13 -3.83 6.99
CA ASP A 243 -21.64 -4.13 8.33
C ASP A 243 -22.97 -4.91 8.29
N GLU A 244 -23.89 -4.53 7.39
CA GLU A 244 -25.18 -5.20 7.21
C GLU A 244 -25.05 -6.69 6.86
N TYR A 245 -24.04 -7.05 6.07
CA TYR A 245 -23.81 -8.41 5.59
C TYR A 245 -22.66 -9.15 6.33
N GLY A 246 -22.09 -8.53 7.38
CA GLY A 246 -20.94 -9.07 8.12
C GLY A 246 -19.73 -9.31 7.21
N ILE A 247 -19.50 -8.43 6.24
CA ILE A 247 -18.36 -8.43 5.31
C ILE A 247 -17.30 -7.50 5.88
N LEU A 248 -16.02 -7.86 5.82
CA LEU A 248 -14.94 -6.97 6.26
C LEU A 248 -14.69 -5.83 5.26
N THR A 249 -14.12 -4.74 5.72
CA THR A 249 -13.58 -3.67 4.88
C THR A 249 -12.05 -3.66 4.94
N ILE A 250 -11.42 -3.65 3.77
CA ILE A 250 -9.97 -3.47 3.63
C ILE A 250 -9.74 -2.09 3.01
N CYS A 251 -9.05 -1.22 3.74
CA CYS A 251 -8.64 0.09 3.24
C CYS A 251 -7.17 0.04 2.81
N ASP A 252 -6.92 0.21 1.51
CA ASP A 252 -5.56 0.31 0.98
C ASP A 252 -5.04 1.76 1.11
N GLU A 253 -4.26 2.00 2.15
CA GLU A 253 -3.60 3.27 2.45
C GLU A 253 -2.14 3.30 1.97
N VAL A 254 -1.72 2.35 1.12
CA VAL A 254 -0.34 2.25 0.63
C VAL A 254 0.11 3.56 0.00
N MET A 255 -0.74 4.25 -0.78
CA MET A 255 -0.40 5.56 -1.35
C MET A 255 -0.91 6.75 -0.54
N SER A 256 -2.15 6.68 -0.06
CA SER A 256 -2.84 7.81 0.57
C SER A 256 -2.45 8.06 2.03
N GLY A 257 -1.78 7.11 2.67
CA GLY A 257 -1.35 7.19 4.05
C GLY A 257 -0.16 8.09 4.31
N PHE A 258 0.13 8.27 5.59
CA PHE A 258 1.25 9.02 6.16
C PHE A 258 1.35 10.46 5.64
N GLY A 259 0.26 11.22 5.75
CA GLY A 259 0.27 12.66 5.48
C GLY A 259 0.02 13.05 4.02
N ARG A 260 -0.02 12.09 3.08
CA ARG A 260 -0.10 12.37 1.63
C ARG A 260 -1.29 13.26 1.26
N THR A 261 -2.43 13.08 1.94
CA THR A 261 -3.69 13.78 1.64
C THR A 261 -3.97 14.93 2.61
N GLY A 262 -3.01 15.32 3.45
CA GLY A 262 -3.18 16.36 4.48
C GLY A 262 -3.77 15.86 5.81
N LYS A 263 -4.05 14.56 5.93
CA LYS A 263 -4.35 13.85 7.18
C LYS A 263 -3.41 12.65 7.32
N TRP A 264 -3.43 11.95 8.46
CA TRP A 264 -2.64 10.73 8.62
C TRP A 264 -2.98 9.70 7.55
N PHE A 265 -4.26 9.44 7.30
CA PHE A 265 -4.72 8.49 6.31
C PHE A 265 -5.82 9.08 5.41
N GLY A 266 -5.96 8.58 4.18
CA GLY A 266 -7.00 9.01 3.24
C GLY A 266 -8.41 8.78 3.79
N ILE A 267 -8.62 7.65 4.47
CA ILE A 267 -9.88 7.26 5.11
C ILE A 267 -10.34 8.25 6.19
N ASP A 268 -9.41 9.01 6.79
CA ASP A 268 -9.74 10.03 7.80
C ASP A 268 -10.56 11.18 7.22
N HIS A 269 -10.52 11.41 5.90
CA HIS A 269 -11.41 12.38 5.23
C HIS A 269 -12.86 11.91 5.21
N HIS A 270 -13.08 10.60 5.29
CA HIS A 270 -14.39 9.97 5.24
C HIS A 270 -14.96 9.68 6.64
N GLY A 271 -14.14 9.75 7.69
CA GLY A 271 -14.56 9.47 9.07
C GLY A 271 -15.04 8.02 9.23
N VAL A 272 -14.35 7.08 8.58
CA VAL A 272 -14.65 5.65 8.59
C VAL A 272 -13.47 4.92 9.24
N VAL A 273 -13.77 3.90 10.05
CA VAL A 273 -12.76 3.00 10.61
C VAL A 273 -12.88 1.65 9.89
N PRO A 274 -11.90 1.27 9.04
CA PRO A 274 -11.94 -0.02 8.35
C PRO A 274 -11.63 -1.18 9.31
N ASP A 275 -11.79 -2.41 8.83
CA ASP A 275 -11.49 -3.61 9.62
C ASP A 275 -10.03 -4.02 9.47
N ILE A 276 -9.47 -3.82 8.28
CA ILE A 276 -8.07 -4.03 7.92
C ILE A 276 -7.57 -2.82 7.13
N MET A 277 -6.37 -2.33 7.42
CA MET A 277 -5.73 -1.24 6.67
C MET A 277 -4.35 -1.66 6.17
N CYS A 278 -4.10 -1.54 4.86
CA CYS A 278 -2.81 -1.82 4.22
C CYS A 278 -1.95 -0.55 4.19
N MET A 279 -0.66 -0.66 4.48
CA MET A 279 0.28 0.46 4.55
C MET A 279 1.63 0.10 3.94
N ALA A 280 2.31 1.06 3.32
CA ALA A 280 3.71 1.00 2.91
C ALA A 280 4.17 2.42 2.54
N LYS A 281 5.07 2.57 1.54
CA LYS A 281 5.51 3.84 0.95
C LYS A 281 5.88 4.90 2.00
N GLY A 282 4.95 5.79 2.33
CA GLY A 282 5.11 6.84 3.35
C GLY A 282 5.51 6.30 4.72
N LEU A 283 5.19 5.04 5.04
CA LEU A 283 5.57 4.35 6.29
C LEU A 283 7.06 4.48 6.60
N THR A 284 7.91 4.37 5.58
CA THR A 284 9.37 4.53 5.73
C THR A 284 9.90 5.63 4.81
N ALA A 285 9.02 6.42 4.21
CA ALA A 285 9.33 7.38 3.16
C ALA A 285 10.26 6.84 2.04
N GLY A 286 10.19 5.53 1.74
CA GLY A 286 11.06 4.86 0.77
C GLY A 286 12.51 4.64 1.19
N TYR A 287 12.89 4.90 2.45
CA TYR A 287 14.28 4.71 2.93
C TYR A 287 14.67 3.24 3.03
N ILE A 288 13.76 2.39 3.52
CA ILE A 288 13.93 0.94 3.61
C ILE A 288 12.58 0.29 3.26
N PRO A 289 12.54 -0.79 2.45
CA PRO A 289 11.31 -1.50 2.14
C PRO A 289 10.60 -1.98 3.41
N LEU A 290 9.36 -1.54 3.58
CA LEU A 290 8.46 -1.99 4.63
C LEU A 290 7.03 -1.75 4.19
N GLY A 291 6.17 -2.70 4.51
CA GLY A 291 4.73 -2.51 4.51
C GLY A 291 4.12 -3.15 5.74
N GLY A 292 2.80 -3.20 5.77
CA GLY A 292 2.09 -3.99 6.76
C GLY A 292 0.59 -3.84 6.62
N ILE A 293 -0.11 -4.72 7.33
CA ILE A 293 -1.52 -4.55 7.63
C ILE A 293 -1.66 -4.23 9.10
N ILE A 294 -2.51 -3.27 9.44
CA ILE A 294 -3.00 -3.10 10.80
C ILE A 294 -4.47 -3.47 10.83
N VAL A 295 -4.87 -4.16 11.89
CA VAL A 295 -6.22 -4.72 12.02
C VAL A 295 -6.81 -4.43 13.39
N ARG A 296 -8.14 -4.51 13.46
CA ARG A 296 -8.87 -4.52 14.73
C ARG A 296 -8.48 -5.72 15.58
N GLU A 297 -8.53 -5.55 16.90
CA GLU A 297 -8.10 -6.56 17.86
C GLU A 297 -8.85 -7.90 17.69
N GLU A 298 -10.15 -7.85 17.37
CA GLU A 298 -11.00 -9.04 17.20
C GLU A 298 -10.50 -10.00 16.11
N ILE A 299 -9.91 -9.48 15.03
CA ILE A 299 -9.41 -10.27 13.91
C ILE A 299 -8.22 -11.11 14.35
N ILE A 300 -7.34 -10.56 15.19
CA ILE A 300 -6.17 -11.29 15.69
C ILE A 300 -6.54 -12.23 16.82
N LYS A 301 -7.48 -11.84 17.70
CA LYS A 301 -7.96 -12.72 18.78
C LYS A 301 -8.56 -14.03 18.26
N HIS A 302 -9.09 -14.04 17.04
CA HIS A 302 -9.52 -15.26 16.37
C HIS A 302 -8.40 -16.32 16.23
N PHE A 303 -7.13 -15.90 16.30
CA PHE A 303 -5.95 -16.75 16.19
C PHE A 303 -5.18 -16.86 17.51
N ASP A 304 -5.79 -16.56 18.66
CA ASP A 304 -5.12 -16.72 19.97
C ASP A 304 -4.84 -18.21 20.26
N ASP A 305 -5.81 -19.08 19.97
CA ASP A 305 -5.73 -20.53 20.25
C ASP A 305 -5.35 -21.38 19.02
N LYS A 306 -5.01 -20.75 17.89
CA LYS A 306 -4.61 -21.45 16.66
C LYS A 306 -3.59 -20.67 15.85
N PRO A 307 -2.67 -21.34 15.13
CA PRO A 307 -1.67 -20.63 14.33
C PRO A 307 -2.32 -19.71 13.29
N LEU A 308 -1.80 -18.48 13.18
CA LEU A 308 -2.06 -17.59 12.06
C LEU A 308 -1.19 -18.02 10.87
N PRO A 309 -1.75 -18.58 9.78
CA PRO A 309 -0.96 -19.20 8.72
C PRO A 309 -0.53 -18.16 7.66
N ILE A 310 0.11 -17.08 8.10
CA ILE A 310 0.70 -16.05 7.23
C ILE A 310 2.13 -15.74 7.69
N GLY A 311 3.02 -15.34 6.77
CA GLY A 311 4.42 -15.11 7.13
C GLY A 311 5.30 -14.76 5.95
N LEU A 312 6.41 -14.09 6.25
CA LEU A 312 7.45 -13.68 5.31
C LEU A 312 8.80 -13.74 6.03
N THR A 313 9.87 -14.16 5.34
CA THR A 313 11.23 -14.23 5.91
C THR A 313 11.66 -12.91 6.54
N TYR A 314 11.36 -11.78 5.89
CA TYR A 314 11.72 -10.43 6.33
C TYR A 314 10.58 -9.68 7.04
N SER A 315 9.52 -10.39 7.45
CA SER A 315 8.46 -9.78 8.25
C SER A 315 9.04 -9.13 9.51
N ALA A 316 8.68 -7.86 9.74
CA ALA A 316 9.16 -7.04 10.84
C ALA A 316 10.70 -6.90 10.90
N HIS A 317 11.37 -6.79 9.75
CA HIS A 317 12.82 -6.57 9.66
C HIS A 317 13.26 -5.40 10.56
N ALA A 318 14.18 -5.64 11.49
CA ALA A 318 14.55 -4.69 12.55
C ALA A 318 14.94 -3.31 12.01
N VAL A 319 15.82 -3.27 11.01
CA VAL A 319 16.26 -2.03 10.34
C VAL A 319 15.11 -1.29 9.65
N ALA A 320 14.17 -2.01 9.05
CA ALA A 320 13.01 -1.42 8.40
C ALA A 320 12.05 -0.80 9.44
N CYS A 321 11.82 -1.49 10.55
CA CYS A 321 11.04 -0.94 11.67
C CYS A 321 11.71 0.29 12.28
N ALA A 322 13.04 0.30 12.41
CA ALA A 322 13.79 1.48 12.87
C ALA A 322 13.67 2.66 11.89
N ALA A 323 13.70 2.41 10.59
CA ALA A 323 13.43 3.44 9.59
C ALA A 323 12.01 4.01 9.75
N GLY A 324 11.00 3.16 9.93
CA GLY A 324 9.62 3.59 10.18
C GLY A 324 9.50 4.46 11.44
N ASN A 325 10.09 4.05 12.56
CA ASN A 325 10.11 4.84 13.80
C ASN A 325 10.77 6.22 13.64
N ALA A 326 11.74 6.37 12.73
CA ALA A 326 12.41 7.63 12.50
C ALA A 326 11.66 8.56 11.53
N VAL A 327 10.71 8.00 10.76
CA VAL A 327 9.88 8.72 9.79
C VAL A 327 8.60 9.24 10.44
N LEU A 328 7.99 8.45 11.33
CA LEU A 328 6.83 8.85 12.14
C LEU A 328 7.24 9.82 13.27
#